data_AF-A0A2R6BZJ7-F1
#
_entry.id   AF-A0A2R6BZJ7-F1
#
_cell.length_a   1.000
_cell.length_b   1.000
_cell.length_c   1.000
_cell.angle_alpha   90.00
_cell.angle_beta   90.00
_cell.angle_gamma   90.00
#
_symmetry.space_group_name_H-M   'P 1'
#
loop_
_entity.id
_entity.type
_entity.pdbx_description
1 polymer ?
#
loop_
_entity_poly.entity_id
_entity_poly.type
_entity_poly.pdbx_seq_one_letter_code
_entity_poly.pdbx_strand_id
1 'polypeptide(L)' 'MKECKLSETIIDPWGSSDIADYSRLFELFGIEPVSKILDKFPVTHRLLRRGMWFGHRDLTKVLDAVSNG' A
#
# COMPACT_ATOMS: atom_id res chain seq x y z
N MET A 1 4.13 10.19 37.74
CA MET A 1 3.56 9.33 36.70
C MET A 1 3.33 10.18 35.47
N LYS A 2 4.11 9.98 34.39
CA LYS A 2 3.85 10.64 33.09
C LYS A 2 3.27 9.58 32.16
N GLU A 3 2.13 9.91 31.57
CA GLU A 3 1.40 9.08 30.61
C GLU A 3 2.31 8.73 29.42
N CYS A 4 2.42 7.43 29.13
CA CYS A 4 3.08 6.93 27.93
C CYS A 4 2.10 7.14 26.77
N LYS A 5 2.34 8.17 25.95
CA LYS A 5 1.58 8.49 24.73
C LYS A 5 1.39 7.22 23.90
N LEU A 6 0.14 6.91 23.56
CA LEU A 6 -0.19 6.04 22.43
C LEU A 6 0.54 6.61 21.21
N SER A 7 1.49 5.85 20.66
CA SER A 7 2.17 6.21 19.43
C SER A 7 1.15 6.15 18.30
N GLU A 8 0.52 7.28 17.98
CA GLU A 8 -0.12 7.41 16.69
C GLU A 8 0.97 7.25 15.64
N THR A 9 0.92 6.15 14.90
CA THR A 9 1.77 5.92 13.72
C THR A 9 1.36 6.95 12.66
N ILE A 10 1.85 8.17 12.81
CA ILE A 10 1.68 9.25 11.85
C ILE A 10 2.72 9.02 10.76
N ILE A 11 2.26 8.59 9.59
CA ILE A 11 3.07 8.57 8.37
C ILE A 11 2.92 9.93 7.71
N ASP A 12 4.02 10.67 7.69
CA ASP A 12 4.15 11.94 7.01
C ASP A 12 5.51 12.00 6.29
N PRO A 13 5.69 12.84 5.26
CA PRO A 13 6.90 12.81 4.45
C PRO A 13 8.14 13.42 5.12
N TRP A 14 8.02 13.92 6.36
CA TRP A 14 9.11 14.52 7.13
C TRP A 14 9.44 13.77 8.43
N GLY A 15 8.54 12.92 8.92
CA GLY A 15 8.68 12.13 10.15
C GLY A 15 9.16 10.70 9.90
N SER A 16 10.06 10.21 10.75
CA SER A 16 10.38 8.78 10.85
C SER A 16 9.50 8.14 11.91
N SER A 17 8.49 7.39 11.48
CA SER A 17 7.63 6.60 12.36
C SER A 17 7.88 5.11 12.12
N ASP A 18 8.08 4.36 13.21
CA ASP A 18 8.12 2.91 13.14
C ASP A 18 6.69 2.39 12.94
N ILE A 19 6.41 1.88 11.75
CA ILE A 19 5.08 1.43 11.35
C ILE A 19 4.91 -0.01 11.81
N ALA A 20 4.23 -0.19 12.95
CA ALA A 20 3.92 -1.51 13.49
C ALA A 20 2.71 -2.16 12.80
N ASP A 21 1.74 -1.36 12.33
CA ASP A 21 0.51 -1.87 11.72
C ASP A 21 0.15 -1.11 10.43
N TYR A 22 0.35 -1.79 9.30
CA TYR A 22 -0.01 -1.28 7.99
C TYR A 22 -1.52 -1.37 7.72
N SER A 23 -2.30 -2.15 8.46
CA SER A 23 -3.74 -2.37 8.18
C SER A 23 -4.53 -1.07 8.26
N ARG A 24 -4.26 -0.26 9.29
CA ARG A 24 -4.85 1.08 9.46
C ARG A 24 -4.49 2.01 8.29
N LEU A 25 -3.32 1.83 7.69
CA LEU A 25 -2.89 2.63 6.54
C LEU A 25 -3.79 2.42 5.32
N PHE A 26 -4.22 1.17 5.09
CA PHE A 26 -5.11 0.85 3.98
C PHE A 26 -6.43 1.59 4.09
N GLU A 27 -7.02 1.62 5.28
CA GLU A 27 -8.29 2.32 5.53
C GLU A 27 -8.13 3.84 5.44
N LEU A 28 -7.11 4.41 6.12
CA LEU A 28 -6.89 5.86 6.14
C LEU A 28 -6.60 6.44 4.76
N PHE A 29 -5.80 5.73 3.96
CA PHE A 29 -5.42 6.17 2.62
C PHE A 29 -6.26 5.54 1.53
N GLY A 30 -7.34 4.79 1.83
CA GLY A 30 -8.18 4.13 0.83
C GLY A 30 -7.35 3.33 -0.19
N ILE A 31 -6.37 2.60 0.30
CA ILE A 31 -5.47 1.77 -0.49
C ILE A 31 -6.08 0.37 -0.57
N GLU A 32 -5.98 -0.27 -1.72
CA GLU A 32 -6.37 -1.66 -1.92
C GLU A 32 -5.13 -2.55 -2.05
N PRO A 33 -5.19 -3.81 -1.60
CA PRO A 33 -4.06 -4.72 -1.69
C PRO A 33 -3.78 -5.14 -3.13
N VAL A 34 -2.51 -5.02 -3.55
CA VAL A 34 -2.05 -5.35 -4.92
C VAL A 34 -2.23 -6.84 -5.23
N SER A 35 -2.25 -7.70 -4.21
CA SER A 35 -2.50 -9.14 -4.38
C SER A 35 -3.78 -9.46 -5.13
N LYS A 36 -4.81 -8.58 -5.08
CA LYS A 36 -6.09 -8.75 -5.78
C LYS A 36 -6.01 -8.54 -7.30
N ILE A 37 -4.96 -7.88 -7.79
CA ILE A 37 -4.83 -7.48 -9.20
C ILE A 37 -3.57 -8.06 -9.87
N LEU A 38 -2.89 -9.01 -9.23
CA LEU A 38 -1.65 -9.61 -9.76
C LEU A 38 -1.85 -10.23 -11.15
N ASP A 39 -3.00 -10.83 -11.40
CA ASP A 39 -3.31 -11.50 -12.67
C ASP A 39 -3.50 -10.52 -13.84
N LYS A 40 -3.73 -9.23 -13.55
CA LYS A 40 -3.86 -8.18 -14.57
C LYS A 40 -2.50 -7.65 -15.06
N PHE A 41 -1.40 -8.00 -14.41
CA PHE A 41 -0.09 -7.53 -14.83
C PHE A 41 0.46 -8.37 -15.99
N PRO A 42 0.87 -7.75 -17.11
CA PRO A 42 1.42 -8.49 -18.25
C PRO A 42 2.77 -9.15 -17.94
N VAL A 43 3.55 -8.55 -17.03
CA VAL A 43 4.82 -9.11 -16.53
C VAL A 43 4.90 -8.86 -15.04
N THR A 44 5.07 -9.92 -14.25
CA THR A 44 5.25 -9.76 -12.80
C THR A 44 6.67 -9.32 -12.48
N HIS A 45 6.83 -8.10 -11.96
CA HIS A 45 8.12 -7.60 -11.48
C HIS A 45 8.53 -8.29 -10.17
N ARG A 46 9.84 -8.35 -9.88
CA ARG A 46 10.40 -9.03 -8.68
C ARG A 46 9.84 -8.49 -7.36
N LEU A 47 9.53 -7.19 -7.32
CA LEU A 47 9.02 -6.52 -6.11
C LEU A 47 7.57 -6.91 -5.79
N LEU A 48 6.75 -7.13 -6.83
CA LEU A 48 5.39 -7.61 -6.69
C LEU A 48 5.37 -9.02 -6.10
N ARG A 49 6.23 -9.92 -6.62
CA ARG A 49 6.35 -11.30 -6.08
C ARG A 49 6.78 -11.37 -4.62
N ARG A 50 7.54 -10.38 -4.14
CA ARG A 50 8.01 -10.31 -2.75
C ARG A 50 7.04 -9.59 -1.81
N GLY A 51 5.92 -9.08 -2.33
CA GLY A 51 4.96 -8.30 -1.52
C GLY A 51 5.48 -6.94 -1.06
N MET A 52 6.58 -6.43 -1.65
CA MET A 52 7.12 -5.09 -1.32
C MET A 52 6.18 -3.98 -1.81
N TRP A 53 5.49 -4.21 -2.92
CA TRP A 53 4.40 -3.34 -3.38
C TRP A 53 3.08 -3.95 -2.88
N PHE A 54 2.72 -3.60 -1.65
CA PHE A 54 1.60 -4.22 -0.95
C PHE A 54 0.25 -3.56 -1.25
N GLY A 55 0.23 -2.30 -1.67
CA GLY A 55 -1.00 -1.53 -1.88
C GLY A 55 -0.99 -0.64 -3.12
N HIS A 56 -2.17 -0.38 -3.69
CA HIS A 56 -2.40 0.55 -4.80
C HIS A 56 -3.69 1.35 -4.60
N ARG A 57 -3.84 2.45 -5.35
CA ARG A 57 -5.12 3.16 -5.52
C ARG A 57 -5.40 3.29 -7.01
N ASP A 58 -6.57 2.85 -7.47
CA ASP A 58 -7.04 2.99 -8.86
C ASP A 58 -6.14 2.38 -9.96
N LEU A 59 -5.08 1.64 -9.62
CA LEU A 59 -4.16 1.04 -10.58
C LEU A 59 -4.86 0.11 -11.60
N THR A 60 -5.97 -0.50 -11.20
CA THR A 60 -6.84 -1.30 -12.07
C THR A 60 -7.24 -0.55 -13.35
N LYS A 61 -7.57 0.75 -13.26
CA LYS A 61 -7.96 1.57 -14.43
C LYS A 61 -6.82 1.69 -15.45
N VAL A 62 -5.59 1.82 -14.96
CA VAL A 62 -4.40 1.92 -15.81
C VAL A 62 -4.12 0.57 -16.47
N LEU A 63 -4.19 -0.52 -15.71
CA LEU A 63 -4.00 -1.87 -16.25
C LEU A 63 -5.06 -2.20 -17.31
N ASP A 64 -6.32 -1.82 -17.07
CA ASP A 64 -7.40 -2.01 -18.03
C ASP A 64 -7.19 -1.16 -19.29
N ALA A 65 -6.70 0.07 -19.17
CA ALA A 65 -6.36 0.90 -20.34
C ALA A 65 -5.19 0.33 -21.15
N VAL A 66 -4.17 -0.23 -20.49
CA VAL A 66 -3.04 -0.89 -21.15
C VAL A 66 -3.48 -2.20 -21.84
N SER A 67 -4.44 -2.93 -21.27
CA SER A 67 -4.95 -4.17 -21.87
C SER A 67 -5.92 -3.93 -23.03
N ASN A 68 -6.59 -2.78 -23.08
CA ASN A 68 -7.61 -2.46 -24.08
C ASN A 68 -7.13 -1.48 -25.16
N GLY A 69 -5.90 -0.96 -25.05
CA GLY A 69 -5.27 -0.10 -26.05
C GLY A 69 -4.47 -0.89 -27.07
#